data_AF-A0A1X2HM82-F1
#
_entry.id   AF-A0A1X2HM82-F1
#
_cell.length_a   1.000
_cell.length_b   1.000
_cell.length_c   1.000
_cell.angle_alpha   90.00
_cell.angle_beta   90.00
_cell.angle_gamma   90.00
#
_symmetry.space_group_name_H-M   'P 1'
#
loop_
_entity.id
_entity.type
_entity.pdbx_description
1 polymer ?
#
loop_
_entity_poly.entity_id
_entity_poly.type
_entity_poly.pdbx_seq_one_letter_code
_entity_poly.pdbx_strand_id
1 'polypeptide(L)'
;MAYLTKRHSASPVVLVIVIHNTTTDLGDLFTISKKRPFLFELPCDGWASSCYVLNASSTSAHTKHTPLNPLVALGHFLIQQKPSLRSIDRYDDATVRQLYHIAQEIFGDDSQNESNTGVKLLTCARRVQQGENRLA
;
A
#
# COMPACT_ATOMS: atom_id res chain seq x y z
N MET A 1 18.16 -16.41 -2.29
CA MET A 1 18.45 -14.99 -2.59
C MET A 1 19.15 -14.74 -3.94
N ALA A 2 19.17 -15.69 -4.89
CA ALA A 2 19.89 -15.54 -6.16
C ALA A 2 19.01 -15.24 -7.40
N TYR A 3 17.67 -15.26 -7.24
CA TYR A 3 16.77 -15.27 -8.40
C TYR A 3 16.38 -13.87 -8.91
N LEU A 4 16.20 -12.89 -8.02
CA LEU A 4 15.82 -11.51 -8.41
C LEU A 4 16.99 -10.73 -9.03
N THR A 5 18.21 -10.92 -8.52
CA THR A 5 19.43 -10.24 -9.00
C THR A 5 19.87 -10.68 -10.40
N LYS A 6 19.50 -11.89 -10.83
CA LYS A 6 19.93 -12.46 -12.13
C LYS A 6 19.25 -11.79 -13.34
N ARG A 7 18.09 -11.17 -13.17
CA ARG A 7 17.27 -10.65 -14.28
C ARG A 7 17.44 -9.15 -14.55
N HIS A 8 17.78 -8.37 -13.53
CA HIS A 8 17.76 -6.90 -13.64
C HIS A 8 19.07 -6.19 -13.24
N SER A 9 20.14 -6.92 -12.88
CA SER A 9 21.48 -6.40 -12.54
C SER A 9 21.51 -5.21 -11.55
N ALA A 10 20.42 -4.95 -10.84
CA ALA A 10 20.26 -3.84 -9.92
C ALA A 10 19.48 -4.29 -8.68
N SER A 11 19.86 -3.75 -7.52
CA SER A 11 19.17 -4.04 -6.26
C SER A 11 17.77 -3.44 -6.25
N PRO A 12 16.73 -4.20 -5.86
CA PRO A 12 15.35 -3.73 -5.90
C PRO A 12 15.10 -2.58 -4.93
N VAL A 13 14.04 -1.80 -5.18
CA VAL A 13 13.44 -0.88 -4.21
C VAL A 13 12.14 -1.51 -3.74
N VAL A 14 11.97 -1.64 -2.43
CA VAL A 14 10.81 -2.29 -1.82
C VAL A 14 9.89 -1.25 -1.23
N LEU A 15 8.58 -1.41 -1.45
CA LEU A 15 7.54 -0.60 -0.82
C LEU A 15 6.57 -1.53 -0.08
N VAL A 16 6.49 -1.38 1.22
CA VAL A 16 5.56 -2.10 2.10
C VAL A 16 4.41 -1.15 2.44
N ILE A 17 3.18 -1.57 2.15
CA ILE A 17 1.98 -0.80 2.51
C ILE A 17 1.30 -1.53 3.66
N VAL A 18 1.33 -0.93 4.84
CA VAL A 18 0.72 -1.49 6.04
C VAL A 18 -0.71 -0.98 6.13
N ILE A 19 -1.65 -1.88 5.83
CA ILE A 19 -3.10 -1.62 5.83
C ILE A 19 -3.74 -1.80 7.21
N HIS A 20 -3.03 -2.40 8.16
CA HIS A 20 -3.43 -2.59 9.56
C HIS A 20 -2.33 -2.03 10.48
N ASN A 21 -2.50 -2.16 11.80
CA ASN A 21 -1.45 -1.75 12.73
C ASN A 21 -0.27 -2.73 12.68
N THR A 22 0.95 -2.20 12.84
CA THR A 22 2.16 -2.99 13.10
C THR A 22 2.31 -3.25 14.60
N THR A 23 3.09 -4.27 14.95
CA THR A 23 3.58 -4.41 16.32
C THR A 23 4.53 -3.27 16.67
N THR A 24 4.70 -2.99 17.96
CA THR A 24 5.67 -2.00 18.46
C THR A 24 7.09 -2.34 18.03
N ASP A 25 7.47 -3.61 18.15
CA ASP A 25 8.83 -4.08 17.82
C ASP A 25 9.19 -3.81 16.36
N LEU A 26 8.23 -3.94 15.44
CA LEU A 26 8.43 -3.61 14.04
C LEU A 26 8.46 -2.09 13.82
N GLY A 27 7.62 -1.35 14.55
CA GLY A 27 7.57 0.11 14.53
C GLY A 27 8.87 0.77 14.99
N ASP A 28 9.56 0.16 15.98
CA ASP A 28 10.83 0.67 16.51
C ASP A 28 11.98 0.59 15.49
N LEU A 29 11.84 -0.26 14.46
CA LEU A 29 12.78 -0.33 13.34
C LEU A 29 12.53 0.76 12.29
N PHE A 30 11.40 1.47 12.35
CA PHE A 30 11.04 2.48 11.37
C PHE A 30 11.78 3.78 11.63
N THR A 31 12.38 4.32 10.57
CA THR A 31 12.97 5.67 10.59
C THR A 31 12.28 6.55 9.56
N ILE A 32 11.97 7.80 9.87
CA ILE A 32 11.35 8.69 8.89
C ILE A 32 12.35 8.93 7.74
N SER A 33 11.89 8.71 6.50
CA SER A 33 12.73 8.96 5.34
C SER A 33 13.03 10.45 5.20
N LYS A 34 14.33 10.78 5.11
CA LYS A 34 14.78 12.16 4.84
C LYS A 34 14.40 12.64 3.45
N LYS A 35 14.31 11.72 2.48
CA LYS A 35 14.00 12.04 1.07
C LYS A 35 12.50 12.15 0.83
N ARG A 36 11.70 11.39 1.59
CA ARG A 36 10.25 11.24 1.38
C ARG A 36 9.54 11.24 2.74
N PRO A 37 9.20 12.42 3.29
CA PRO A 37 8.70 12.54 4.66
C PRO A 37 7.42 11.74 4.99
N PHE A 38 6.69 11.31 3.96
CA PHE A 38 5.49 10.46 4.05
C PHE A 38 5.78 8.95 4.05
N LEU A 39 7.07 8.55 4.08
CA LEU A 39 7.52 7.16 4.15
C LEU A 39 8.44 6.96 5.34
N PHE A 40 8.33 5.79 5.95
CA PHE A 40 9.37 5.24 6.79
C PHE A 40 10.38 4.44 5.95
N GLU A 41 11.59 4.28 6.47
CA GLU A 41 12.64 3.42 5.96
C GLU A 41 12.89 2.28 6.95
N LEU A 42 13.07 1.08 6.40
CA LEU A 42 13.50 -0.12 7.10
C LEU A 42 14.93 -0.50 6.69
N PRO A 43 15.71 -1.12 7.59
CA PRO A 43 16.99 -1.74 7.24
C PRO A 43 16.85 -2.75 6.09
N CYS A 44 17.78 -2.69 5.14
CA CYS A 44 17.83 -3.54 3.95
C CYS A 44 19.15 -4.28 3.93
N ASP A 45 19.29 -5.32 4.74
CA ASP A 45 20.56 -6.05 4.95
C ASP A 45 21.02 -6.81 3.69
N GLY A 46 21.46 -6.08 2.66
CA GLY A 46 22.06 -6.60 1.43
C GLY A 46 21.08 -7.13 0.36
N TRP A 47 19.77 -7.11 0.59
CA TRP A 47 18.78 -7.70 -0.33
C TRP A 47 18.00 -6.67 -1.15
N ALA A 48 18.04 -5.39 -0.78
CA ALA A 48 17.41 -4.27 -1.48
C ALA A 48 18.27 -3.00 -1.39
N SER A 49 18.07 -2.06 -2.31
CA SER A 49 18.69 -0.73 -2.25
C SER A 49 17.99 0.20 -1.25
N SER A 50 16.69 0.02 -1.05
CA SER A 50 15.88 0.72 -0.06
C SER A 50 14.59 -0.06 0.21
N CYS A 51 14.10 0.01 1.43
CA CYS A 51 12.82 -0.57 1.86
C CYS A 51 12.04 0.54 2.53
N TYR A 52 10.97 0.97 1.86
CA TYR A 52 10.10 2.00 2.35
C TYR A 52 8.84 1.36 2.93
N VAL A 53 8.37 1.92 4.03
CA VAL A 53 7.11 1.52 4.66
C VAL A 53 6.15 2.70 4.65
N LEU A 54 4.94 2.44 4.19
CA LEU A 54 3.85 3.38 4.21
C LEU A 54 2.75 2.83 5.12
N ASN A 55 2.28 3.63 6.06
CA ASN A 55 1.23 3.25 7.01
C ASN A 55 0.37 4.47 7.38
N ALA A 56 -0.64 4.25 8.22
CA ALA A 56 -1.56 5.32 8.62
C ALA A 56 -0.85 6.49 9.33
N SER A 57 0.14 6.19 10.20
CA SER A 57 0.84 7.22 10.98
C SER A 57 1.71 8.12 10.09
N SER A 58 2.51 7.56 9.19
CA SER A 58 3.35 8.31 8.24
C SER A 58 2.54 9.17 7.26
N THR A 59 1.35 8.72 6.86
CA THR A 59 0.54 9.43 5.86
C THR A 59 -0.42 10.45 6.45
N SER A 60 -0.83 10.32 7.71
CA SER A 60 -1.83 11.17 8.35
C SER A 60 -1.56 12.68 8.28
N ALA A 61 -0.29 13.09 8.38
CA ALA A 61 0.10 14.50 8.26
C ALA A 61 0.03 15.02 6.82
N HIS A 62 0.14 14.12 5.84
CA HIS A 62 0.28 14.43 4.42
C HIS A 62 -1.05 14.35 3.64
N THR A 63 -2.11 13.80 4.24
CA THR A 63 -3.45 13.74 3.62
C THR A 63 -4.16 15.10 3.57
N LYS A 64 -3.66 16.09 4.29
CA LYS A 64 -4.17 17.47 4.30
C LYS A 64 -3.77 18.27 3.07
N HIS A 65 -2.80 17.79 2.29
CA HIS A 65 -2.32 18.49 1.11
C HIS A 65 -3.33 18.38 -0.04
N THR A 66 -3.40 19.41 -0.88
CA THR A 66 -4.22 19.45 -2.10
C THR A 66 -3.38 19.99 -3.26
N PRO A 67 -3.14 19.22 -4.33
CA PRO A 67 -3.54 17.82 -4.51
C PRO A 67 -2.74 16.85 -3.60
N LEU A 68 -3.26 15.64 -3.39
CA LEU A 68 -2.50 14.62 -2.68
C LEU A 68 -1.27 14.17 -3.49
N ASN A 69 -0.20 13.82 -2.78
CA ASN A 69 0.88 13.08 -3.42
C ASN A 69 0.33 11.70 -3.87
N PRO A 70 0.58 11.24 -5.11
CA PRO A 70 0.00 9.99 -5.60
C PRO A 70 0.31 8.75 -4.74
N LEU A 71 1.50 8.67 -4.13
CA LEU A 71 1.84 7.57 -3.22
C LEU A 71 1.09 7.67 -1.89
N VAL A 72 0.88 8.89 -1.40
CA VAL A 72 0.04 9.14 -0.21
C VAL A 72 -1.40 8.79 -0.52
N ALA A 73 -1.93 9.16 -1.69
CA ALA A 73 -3.29 8.82 -2.12
C ALA A 73 -3.49 7.30 -2.25
N LEU A 74 -2.54 6.60 -2.87
CA LEU A 74 -2.54 5.14 -2.99
C LEU A 74 -2.54 4.47 -1.62
N GLY A 75 -1.61 4.89 -0.76
CA GLY A 75 -1.51 4.40 0.61
C GLY A 75 -2.79 4.63 1.40
N HIS A 76 -3.28 5.87 1.37
CA HIS A 76 -4.51 6.27 2.05
C HIS A 76 -5.70 5.42 1.61
N PHE A 77 -5.90 5.25 0.30
CA PHE A 77 -6.96 4.42 -0.26
C PHE A 77 -6.88 2.97 0.24
N LEU A 78 -5.70 2.36 0.15
CA LEU A 78 -5.48 0.95 0.56
C LEU A 78 -5.61 0.74 2.06
N ILE A 79 -5.26 1.73 2.88
CA ILE A 79 -5.40 1.68 4.34
C ILE A 79 -6.86 1.83 4.77
N GLN A 80 -7.63 2.69 4.12
CA GLN A 80 -9.00 2.96 4.53
C GLN A 80 -9.98 1.82 4.25
N GLN A 81 -9.76 1.10 3.14
CA GLN A 81 -10.54 -0.09 2.75
C GLN A 81 -12.05 0.11 2.78
N LYS A 82 -12.50 1.33 2.47
CA LYS A 82 -13.91 1.69 2.58
C LYS A 82 -14.72 1.17 1.39
N PRO A 83 -15.98 0.76 1.62
CA PRO A 83 -16.84 0.15 0.61
C PRO A 83 -17.29 1.12 -0.50
N SER A 84 -17.63 2.35 -0.12
CA SER A 84 -18.18 3.36 -1.02
C SER A 84 -17.25 4.55 -1.17
N LEU A 85 -17.19 5.12 -2.38
CA LEU A 85 -16.33 6.29 -2.66
C LEU A 85 -16.58 7.44 -1.69
N ARG A 86 -17.84 7.74 -1.38
CA ARG A 86 -18.23 8.83 -0.46
C ARG A 86 -17.78 8.61 0.98
N SER A 87 -17.48 7.36 1.36
CA SER A 87 -17.00 7.03 2.70
C SER A 87 -15.48 7.02 2.83
N ILE A 88 -14.77 7.24 1.72
CA ILE A 88 -13.32 7.42 1.67
C ILE A 88 -13.02 8.89 1.98
N ASP A 89 -12.14 9.13 2.96
CA ASP A 89 -11.66 10.49 3.20
C ASP A 89 -10.88 10.98 1.98
N ARG A 90 -11.03 12.26 1.65
CA ARG A 90 -10.44 12.84 0.43
C ARG A 90 -10.99 12.21 -0.86
N TYR A 91 -12.25 11.75 -0.88
CA TYR A 91 -12.93 11.33 -2.12
C TYR A 91 -12.98 12.43 -3.19
N ASP A 92 -12.77 13.69 -2.80
CA ASP A 92 -12.65 14.83 -3.70
C ASP A 92 -11.34 14.83 -4.50
N ASP A 93 -10.30 14.11 -4.05
CA ASP A 93 -9.02 14.00 -4.75
C ASP A 93 -9.13 13.12 -6.01
N ALA A 94 -8.54 13.59 -7.11
CA ALA A 94 -8.65 12.93 -8.41
C ALA A 94 -7.99 11.53 -8.41
N THR A 95 -6.85 11.36 -7.73
CA THR A 95 -6.16 10.06 -7.64
C THR A 95 -6.95 9.07 -6.80
N VAL A 96 -7.55 9.51 -5.69
CA VAL A 96 -8.42 8.65 -4.87
C VAL A 96 -9.62 8.14 -5.67
N ARG A 97 -10.29 9.01 -6.43
CA ARG A 97 -11.40 8.58 -7.32
C ARG A 97 -10.93 7.60 -8.38
N GLN A 98 -9.80 7.87 -9.02
CA GLN A 98 -9.25 6.99 -10.04
C GLN A 98 -8.95 5.59 -9.49
N LEU A 99 -8.33 5.51 -8.31
CA LEU A 99 -8.06 4.23 -7.64
C LEU A 99 -9.33 3.47 -7.28
N TYR A 100 -10.37 4.17 -6.84
CA TYR A 100 -11.67 3.56 -6.58
C TYR A 100 -12.31 3.00 -7.85
N HIS A 101 -12.29 3.76 -8.96
CA HIS A 101 -12.82 3.27 -10.24
C HIS A 101 -12.05 2.05 -10.75
N ILE A 102 -10.71 2.04 -10.67
CA ILE A 102 -9.91 0.87 -11.02
C ILE A 102 -10.30 -0.33 -10.15
N ALA A 103 -10.48 -0.13 -8.84
CA ALA A 103 -10.94 -1.20 -7.96
C ALA A 103 -12.35 -1.70 -8.35
N GLN A 104 -13.27 -0.81 -8.69
CA GLN A 104 -14.60 -1.19 -9.18
C GLN A 104 -14.54 -1.96 -10.50
N GLU A 105 -13.68 -1.58 -11.45
CA GLU A 105 -13.53 -2.31 -12.71
C GLU A 105 -12.99 -3.73 -12.48
N ILE A 106 -12.04 -3.89 -11.56
CA ILE A 106 -11.44 -5.19 -11.26
C ILE A 106 -12.39 -6.08 -10.42
N PHE A 107 -13.20 -5.49 -9.54
CA PHE A 107 -13.96 -6.21 -8.51
C PHE A 107 -15.48 -6.10 -8.61
N GLY A 108 -16.01 -5.24 -9.48
CA GLY A 108 -17.41 -4.83 -9.52
C GLY A 108 -18.36 -5.82 -10.18
N ASP A 109 -17.85 -6.89 -10.80
CA ASP A 109 -18.68 -7.83 -11.57
C ASP A 109 -19.47 -8.83 -10.70
N ASP A 110 -19.09 -9.03 -9.42
CA ASP A 110 -20.01 -9.69 -8.45
C ASP A 110 -20.98 -8.65 -7.89
N SER A 111 -21.98 -8.37 -8.72
CA SER A 111 -23.15 -7.55 -8.47
C SER A 111 -23.77 -7.81 -7.10
N GLN A 112 -24.13 -6.73 -6.38
CA GLN A 112 -24.92 -6.67 -5.14
C GLN A 112 -24.14 -6.72 -3.79
N ASN A 113 -23.13 -5.87 -3.59
CA ASN A 113 -22.93 -5.20 -2.29
C ASN A 113 -21.71 -4.27 -2.34
N GLU A 114 -21.92 -2.95 -2.24
CA GLU A 114 -20.83 -1.99 -2.01
C GLU A 114 -20.03 -2.36 -0.75
N SER A 115 -20.64 -3.07 0.21
CA SER A 115 -20.02 -3.64 1.42
C SER A 115 -18.80 -4.54 1.16
N ASN A 116 -18.53 -4.98 -0.08
CA ASN A 116 -17.57 -6.05 -0.35
C ASN A 116 -16.25 -5.59 -1.02
N THR A 117 -16.13 -4.32 -1.43
CA THR A 117 -14.94 -3.85 -2.18
C THR A 117 -13.65 -3.89 -1.34
N GLY A 118 -13.70 -3.46 -0.07
CA GLY A 118 -12.57 -3.55 0.85
C GLY A 118 -12.17 -5.01 1.13
N VAL A 119 -13.16 -5.90 1.26
CA VAL A 119 -12.97 -7.35 1.47
C VAL A 119 -12.36 -8.02 0.23
N LYS A 120 -12.71 -7.59 -0.98
CA LYS A 120 -12.14 -8.11 -2.23
C LYS A 120 -10.68 -7.68 -2.45
N LEU A 121 -10.34 -6.41 -2.16
CA LEU A 121 -8.94 -5.94 -2.17
C LEU A 121 -8.06 -6.76 -1.21
N LEU A 122 -8.55 -7.02 0.00
CA LEU A 122 -7.91 -7.91 0.98
C LEU A 122 -7.77 -9.35 0.47
N THR A 123 -8.80 -9.86 -0.23
CA THR A 123 -8.80 -11.23 -0.79
C THR A 123 -7.72 -11.39 -1.86
N CYS A 124 -7.48 -10.36 -2.68
CA CYS A 124 -6.39 -10.36 -3.65
C CYS A 124 -5.01 -10.32 -3.00
N ALA A 125 -4.79 -9.48 -1.99
CA ALA A 125 -3.54 -9.47 -1.23
C ALA A 125 -3.24 -10.86 -0.62
N ARG A 126 -4.27 -11.55 -0.13
CA ARG A 126 -4.17 -12.90 0.44
C ARG A 126 -3.86 -13.97 -0.61
N ARG A 127 -4.43 -13.89 -1.83
CA ARG A 127 -4.13 -14.82 -2.93
C ARG A 127 -2.69 -14.67 -3.44
N VAL A 128 -2.16 -13.45 -3.48
CA VAL A 128 -0.75 -13.20 -3.82
C VAL A 128 0.18 -13.87 -2.80
N GLN A 129 -0.09 -13.72 -1.51
CA GLN A 129 0.70 -14.36 -0.44
C GLN A 129 0.61 -15.91 -0.47
N GLN A 130 -0.55 -16.48 -0.82
CA GLN A 130 -0.72 -17.94 -0.88
C GLN A 130 -0.14 -18.59 -2.15
N GLY A 131 -0.04 -17.85 -3.25
CA GLY A 131 0.60 -18.31 -4.48
C GLY A 131 2.12 -18.50 -4.33
N GLU A 132 2.77 -17.69 -3.48
CA GLU A 132 4.22 -17.76 -3.22
C GLU A 132 4.62 -18.97 -2.35
N ASN A 133 3.72 -19.46 -1.49
CA ASN A 133 3.97 -20.62 -0.61
C ASN A 133 3.81 -22.00 -1.28
N ARG A 134 3.46 -22.07 -2.58
CA ARG A 134 3.34 -23.35 -3.32
C ARG A 134 4.58 -23.68 -4.15
N LEU A 135 5.59 -22.81 -4.14
CA LEU A 135 6.86 -22.96 -4.87
C LEU A 135 8.08 -23.05 -3.94
N ALA A 136 7.87 -23.22 -2.63
CA ALA A 136 8.91 -23.45 -1.62
C ALA A 136 8.87 -24.89 -1.12
#